data_AF-A0A7J9RWH4-F1
#
_entry.id   AF-A0A7J9RWH4-F1
#
_cell.length_a   1.000
_cell.length_b   1.000
_cell.length_c   1.000
_cell.angle_alpha   90.00
_cell.angle_beta   90.00
_cell.angle_gamma   90.00
#
_symmetry.space_group_name_H-M   'P 1'
#
loop_
_entity.id
_entity.type
_entity.pdbx_description
1 polymer ?
#
loop_
_entity_poly.entity_id
_entity_poly.type
_entity_poly.pdbx_seq_one_letter_code
_entity_poly.pdbx_strand_id
1 'polypeptide(L)' 'MPKTIKVIRKYYAIDENRNIVAEGNSWEEVEEIMKKKGYKRSQYDILTVVEAEND' A
#
# COMPACT_ATOMS: atom_id res chain seq x y z
N MET A 1 10.97 16.73 26.35
CA MET A 1 11.39 16.55 24.94
C MET A 1 10.12 16.32 24.13
N PRO A 2 9.90 17.01 23.00
CA PRO A 2 8.78 16.70 22.12
C PRO A 2 8.95 15.27 21.59
N LYS A 3 7.92 14.44 21.71
CA LYS A 3 7.90 13.11 21.08
C LYS A 3 7.83 13.31 19.58
N THR A 4 8.83 12.82 18.86
CA THR A 4 8.78 12.76 17.40
C THR A 4 7.81 11.64 17.04
N ILE A 5 6.68 11.99 16.42
CA ILE A 5 5.76 10.98 15.87
C ILE A 5 6.29 10.63 14.48
N LYS A 6 6.71 9.39 14.30
CA LYS A 6 7.13 8.90 12.99
C LYS A 6 5.90 8.34 12.27
N VAL A 7 5.55 8.95 11.14
CA VAL A 7 4.42 8.50 10.31
C VAL A 7 4.93 7.55 9.25
N ILE A 8 4.51 6.29 9.32
CA ILE A 8 4.75 5.29 8.28
C ILE A 8 3.52 5.22 7.38
N ARG A 9 3.75 5.20 6.06
CA ARG A 9 2.70 4.98 5.07
C ARG A 9 2.98 3.71 4.31
N LYS A 10 1.98 2.83 4.22
CA LYS A 10 2.01 1.62 3.40
C LYS A 10 0.86 1.62 2.41
N TYR A 11 1.08 1.01 1.26
CA TYR A 11 0.10 0.89 0.19
C TYR A 11 -0.09 -0.58 -0.13
N TYR A 12 -1.34 -1.02 -0.21
CA TYR A 12 -1.71 -2.40 -0.47
C TYR A 12 -2.60 -2.48 -1.70
N ALA A 13 -2.28 -3.36 -2.65
CA ALA A 13 -3.24 -3.71 -3.69
C ALA A 13 -4.19 -4.79 -3.17
N ILE A 14 -5.49 -4.57 -3.34
CA ILE A 14 -6.55 -5.47 -2.91
C ILE A 14 -7.33 -5.94 -4.13
N ASP A 15 -7.42 -7.25 -4.33
CA ASP A 15 -8.16 -7.85 -5.46
C ASP A 15 -9.69 -7.85 -5.23
N GLU A 16 -10.44 -8.33 -6.22
CA GLU A 16 -11.91 -8.44 -6.17
C GLU A 16 -12.44 -9.34 -5.02
N ASN A 17 -11.61 -10.26 -4.54
CA ASN A 17 -11.92 -11.15 -3.42
C ASN A 17 -11.46 -10.58 -2.07
N ARG A 18 -11.03 -9.32 -2.04
CA ARG A 18 -10.50 -8.60 -0.87
C ARG A 18 -9.20 -9.18 -0.31
N ASN A 19 -8.42 -9.88 -1.12
CA ASN A 19 -7.09 -10.34 -0.73
C ASN A 19 -6.05 -9.26 -0.99
N ILE A 20 -5.10 -9.11 -0.06
CA ILE A 20 -3.90 -8.30 -0.30
C ILE A 20 -3.01 -9.06 -1.27
N VAL A 21 -2.82 -8.51 -2.46
CA VAL A 21 -2.05 -9.13 -3.55
C VAL A 21 -0.74 -8.40 -3.82
N ALA A 22 -0.52 -7.20 -3.30
CA ALA A 22 0.76 -6.51 -3.29
C ALA A 22 0.87 -5.53 -2.11
N GLU A 23 2.09 -5.23 -1.70
CA GLU A 23 2.45 -4.21 -0.71
C GLU A 23 3.58 -3.35 -1.30
N GLY A 24 3.57 -2.05 -0.98
CA GLY A 24 4.63 -1.11 -1.33
C GLY A 24 4.65 0.12 -0.42
N ASN A 25 5.72 0.89 -0.51
CA ASN A 25 5.91 2.14 0.23
C ASN A 25 5.40 3.36 -0.53
N SER A 26 5.07 3.20 -1.81
CA SER A 26 4.38 4.20 -2.62
C SER A 26 3.30 3.55 -3.48
N TRP A 27 2.43 4.40 -4.03
CA TRP A 27 1.38 3.97 -4.94
C TRP A 27 1.97 3.44 -6.26
N GLU A 28 3.02 4.09 -6.77
CA GLU A 28 3.72 3.72 -8.01
C GLU A 28 4.40 2.36 -7.88
N GLU A 29 5.01 2.07 -6.72
CA GLU A 29 5.63 0.77 -6.45
C GLU A 29 4.57 -0.36 -6.51
N VAL A 30 3.40 -0.14 -5.90
CA VAL A 30 2.29 -1.10 -5.96
C VAL A 30 1.80 -1.27 -7.40
N GLU A 31 1.63 -0.18 -8.17
CA GLU A 31 1.23 -0.29 -9.57
C GLU A 31 2.23 -1.05 -10.44
N GLU A 32 3.53 -0.83 -10.25
CA GLU A 32 4.56 -1.58 -10.96
C GLU A 32 4.50 -3.08 -10.63
N ILE A 33 4.31 -3.43 -9.36
CA ILE A 33 4.15 -4.82 -8.93
C ILE A 33 2.91 -5.42 -9.60
N MET A 34 1.79 -4.72 -9.59
CA MET A 34 0.53 -5.19 -10.18
C MET A 34 0.63 -5.36 -11.69
N LYS A 35 1.29 -4.43 -12.39
CA LYS A 35 1.57 -4.54 -13.82
C LYS A 35 2.45 -5.75 -14.14
N LYS A 36 3.50 -5.99 -13.35
CA LYS A 36 4.39 -7.18 -13.50
C LYS A 36 3.63 -8.50 -13.26
N LYS A 37 2.63 -8.49 -12.37
CA LYS A 37 1.74 -9.64 -12.11
C LYS A 37 0.65 -9.83 -13.16
N GLY A 38 0.51 -8.91 -14.13
CA GLY A 38 -0.51 -9.00 -15.19
C GLY A 38 -1.90 -8.53 -14.78
N TYR A 39 -2.05 -7.88 -13.63
CA TYR A 39 -3.33 -7.30 -13.22
C TYR A 39 -3.63 -6.02 -14.03
N LYS A 40 -4.89 -5.87 -14.46
CA LYS A 40 -5.39 -4.59 -14.99
C LYS A 40 -5.84 -3.69 -13.84
N ARG A 41 -5.77 -2.37 -14.05
CA ARG A 41 -6.14 -1.39 -13.01
C ARG A 41 -7.56 -1.52 -12.48
N SER A 42 -8.49 -2.04 -13.31
CA SER A 42 -9.88 -2.29 -12.94
C SER A 42 -10.09 -3.55 -12.09
N GLN A 43 -9.05 -4.35 -11.84
CA GLN A 43 -9.13 -5.63 -11.11
C GLN A 43 -8.62 -5.53 -9.67
N TYR A 44 -8.22 -4.34 -9.22
CA TYR A 44 -7.74 -4.12 -7.87
C TYR A 44 -7.89 -2.67 -7.44
N ASP A 45 -8.12 -2.48 -6.14
CA ASP A 45 -8.04 -1.19 -5.47
C ASP A 45 -6.71 -1.02 -4.74
N ILE A 46 -6.34 0.21 -4.42
CA ILE A 46 -5.17 0.48 -3.57
C ILE A 46 -5.65 1.06 -2.24
N LEU A 47 -5.38 0.33 -1.15
CA LEU A 47 -5.60 0.77 0.21
C LEU A 47 -4.33 1.43 0.76
N THR A 48 -4.46 2.64 1.30
CA THR A 48 -3.38 3.32 2.01
C THR A 48 -3.58 3.17 3.52
N VAL A 49 -2.56 2.66 4.21
CA VAL A 49 -2.51 2.55 5.67
C VAL A 49 -1.49 3.54 6.19
N VAL A 50 -1.90 4.35 7.17
CA VAL A 50 -1.06 5.37 7.80
C VAL A 50 -0.95 5.02 9.28
N GLU A 51 0.25 4.69 9.72
CA GLU A 51 0.56 4.32 11.10
C GLU A 51 1.44 5.38 11.73
N ALA A 52 1.12 5.76 12.97
CA ALA A 52 1.94 6.62 13.78
C ALA A 52 2.72 5.74 14.77
N GLU A 53 4.04 5.64 14.59
CA GLU A 53 4.94 5.10 15.61
C GLU A 53 5.24 6.19 16.63
N ASN A 54 4.96 5.90 17.90
CA ASN A 54 5.41 6.72 19.02
C ASN A 54 6.74 6.17 19.52
N ASP A 55 7.81 6.97 19.44
CA ASP A 55 9.05 6.76 20.21
C ASP A 55 8.82 6.92 21.73
#